data_AF-A0A818Y139-F1
#
_entry.id   AF-A0A818Y139-F1
#
_cell.length_a   1.000
_cell.length_b   1.000
_cell.length_c   1.000
_cell.angle_alpha   90.00
_cell.angle_beta   90.00
_cell.angle_gamma   90.00
#
_symmetry.space_group_name_H-M   'P 1'
#
loop_
_entity.id
_entity.type
_entity.pdbx_description
1 polymer ?
#
loop_
_entity_poly.entity_id
_entity_poly.type
_entity_poly.pdbx_seq_one_letter_code
_entity_poly.pdbx_strand_id
1 'polypeptide(L)'
;MQEIVTTRAEDYDLVCPITLRAFRDPVIAVDGRTYEREAIVRWIAEHGTSPFTRQPLNIKDLQPNYHMRNMAGRRGSSASSYYAVDESRVYQYPPTAPVNDEGSIVKASNNHGSGEGCSLRRLLFILIIVIILIISIICGLTLGLYLRKPFSTNKLKYSSSFTANSPTYCRITCTNGQFYYNILTVSVTKAGKYKFTSESNIDTYGYIYNSSFNPANPRLNLLAEDNDSATAPGSYYNYSSSLTSSSPKYCRRDKKCRESLDFYYEALQISVSMNGNYHFVSSGSVAMYTDIYNKTFDKLKPNQNLVHPIDESSEENQFKLEVYLITGNKYIMVVTTKKGNIMGKFSVTAIGSGSVTFRSLH
;
A
#
# COMPACT_ATOMS: atom_id res chain seq x y z
N MET A 1 -20.74 -21.76 25.23
CA MET A 1 -20.82 -21.53 23.77
C MET A 1 -19.92 -20.35 23.48
N GLN A 2 -18.79 -20.57 22.81
CA GLN A 2 -17.82 -19.50 22.52
C GLN A 2 -18.40 -18.52 21.50
N GLU A 3 -18.28 -17.24 21.80
CA GLU A 3 -18.74 -16.14 20.95
C GLU A 3 -17.72 -15.96 19.80
N ILE A 4 -18.15 -16.23 18.58
CA ILE A 4 -17.32 -16.08 17.38
C ILE A 4 -17.29 -14.60 17.02
N VAL A 5 -16.18 -13.95 17.36
CA VAL A 5 -15.86 -12.61 16.85
C VAL A 5 -15.62 -12.73 15.35
N THR A 6 -16.57 -12.25 14.54
CA THR A 6 -16.41 -12.16 13.08
C THR A 6 -15.40 -11.07 12.73
N THR A 7 -14.14 -11.45 12.51
CA THR A 7 -13.14 -10.59 11.87
C THR A 7 -13.50 -10.40 10.40
N ARG A 8 -13.48 -9.14 9.92
CA ARG A 8 -13.69 -8.81 8.51
C ARG A 8 -12.63 -9.51 7.65
N ALA A 9 -12.98 -9.95 6.45
CA ALA A 9 -12.06 -10.61 5.51
C ALA A 9 -10.81 -9.79 5.15
N GLU A 10 -10.82 -8.48 5.42
CA GLU A 10 -9.68 -7.56 5.23
C GLU A 10 -8.64 -7.61 6.37
N ASP A 11 -8.82 -8.46 7.38
CA ASP A 11 -7.95 -8.51 8.57
C ASP A 11 -6.86 -9.60 8.50
N TYR A 12 -7.10 -10.69 7.77
CA TYR A 12 -6.18 -11.82 7.67
C TYR A 12 -4.85 -11.49 6.99
N ASP A 13 -4.86 -10.53 6.06
CA ASP A 13 -3.67 -10.19 5.26
C ASP A 13 -2.63 -9.37 6.03
N LEU A 14 -2.98 -8.82 7.21
CA LEU A 14 -2.05 -8.03 8.05
C LEU A 14 -1.53 -8.80 9.27
N VAL A 15 -1.70 -10.11 9.29
CA VAL A 15 -1.32 -10.98 10.40
C VAL A 15 -0.17 -11.90 10.00
N CYS A 16 0.82 -12.03 10.87
CA CYS A 16 1.92 -12.95 10.65
C CYS A 16 1.45 -14.41 10.78
N PRO A 17 1.78 -15.30 9.81
CA PRO A 17 1.35 -16.69 9.84
C PRO A 17 2.03 -17.54 10.93
N ILE A 18 3.14 -17.07 11.52
CA ILE A 18 3.84 -17.75 12.62
C ILE A 18 3.28 -17.27 13.98
N THR A 19 3.22 -15.96 14.19
CA THR A 19 2.81 -15.40 15.50
C THR A 19 1.31 -15.27 15.65
N LEU A 20 0.57 -15.33 14.53
CA LEU A 20 -0.87 -15.07 14.45
C LEU A 20 -1.26 -13.70 15.03
N ARG A 21 -0.32 -12.74 15.04
CA ARG A 21 -0.52 -11.35 15.49
C ARG A 21 -0.28 -10.38 14.34
N ALA A 22 -0.83 -9.18 14.48
CA ALA A 22 -0.60 -8.10 13.53
C ALA A 22 0.90 -7.79 13.37
N PHE A 23 1.32 -7.51 12.14
CA PHE A 23 2.72 -7.22 11.83
C PHE A 23 3.24 -5.94 12.51
N ARG A 24 4.42 -6.01 13.13
CA ARG A 24 5.16 -4.88 13.70
C ARG A 24 6.43 -4.59 12.90
N ASP A 25 7.25 -5.61 12.67
CA ASP A 25 8.41 -5.56 11.79
C ASP A 25 8.32 -6.67 10.73
N PRO A 26 7.42 -6.51 9.74
CA PRO A 26 7.26 -7.50 8.69
C PRO A 26 8.48 -7.56 7.78
N VAL A 27 8.90 -8.78 7.46
CA VAL A 27 9.91 -9.11 6.46
C VAL A 27 9.33 -10.06 5.43
N ILE A 28 9.71 -9.89 4.17
CA ILE A 28 9.42 -10.83 3.10
C ILE A 28 10.61 -11.78 2.92
N ALA A 29 10.33 -13.07 2.84
CA ALA A 29 11.33 -14.08 2.51
C ALA A 29 11.34 -14.38 1.00
N VAL A 30 12.36 -15.06 0.51
CA VAL A 30 12.48 -15.49 -0.90
C VAL A 30 11.37 -16.44 -1.37
N ASP A 31 10.59 -17.00 -0.44
CA ASP A 31 9.38 -17.75 -0.75
C ASP A 31 8.16 -16.86 -1.11
N GLY A 32 8.33 -15.53 -1.05
CA GLY A 32 7.31 -14.53 -1.34
C GLY A 32 6.31 -14.28 -0.20
N ARG A 33 6.48 -14.92 0.97
CA ARG A 33 5.63 -14.71 2.13
C ARG A 33 6.21 -13.69 3.11
N THR A 34 5.30 -13.00 3.79
CA THR A 34 5.65 -12.02 4.81
C THR A 34 5.50 -12.62 6.20
N TYR A 35 6.50 -12.43 7.04
CA TYR A 35 6.58 -12.92 8.41
C TYR A 35 6.99 -11.79 9.36
N GLU A 36 6.68 -11.92 10.65
CA GLU A 36 7.24 -11.05 11.68
C GLU A 36 8.74 -11.38 11.81
N ARG A 37 9.61 -10.36 11.77
CA ARG A 37 11.07 -10.55 11.70
C ARG A 37 11.57 -11.46 12.82
N GLU A 38 11.19 -11.19 14.05
CA GLU A 38 11.62 -11.97 15.21
C GLU A 38 11.23 -13.44 15.10
N ALA A 39 10.02 -13.70 14.59
CA ALA A 39 9.47 -15.05 14.49
C ALA A 39 10.15 -15.88 13.40
N ILE A 40 10.35 -15.29 12.21
CA ILE A 40 11.01 -16.01 11.11
C ILE A 40 12.51 -16.20 11.36
N VAL A 41 13.18 -15.23 12.00
CA VAL A 41 14.59 -15.38 12.39
C VAL A 41 14.76 -16.53 13.37
N ARG A 42 13.88 -16.64 14.38
CA ARG A 42 13.89 -17.77 15.32
C ARG A 42 13.63 -19.09 14.62
N TRP A 43 12.63 -19.14 13.74
CA TRP A 43 12.31 -20.34 12.97
C TRP A 43 13.51 -20.82 12.13
N ILE A 44 14.17 -19.90 11.42
CA ILE A 44 15.36 -20.22 10.60
C ILE A 44 16.51 -20.72 11.49
N ALA A 45 16.72 -20.14 12.67
CA ALA A 45 17.75 -20.60 13.59
C ALA A 45 17.51 -22.04 14.09
N GLU A 46 16.25 -22.42 14.28
CA GLU A 46 15.87 -23.76 14.76
C GLU A 46 15.76 -24.81 13.63
N HIS A 47 15.31 -24.42 12.43
CA HIS A 47 14.93 -25.35 11.37
C HIS A 47 15.70 -25.18 10.05
N GLY A 48 16.38 -24.05 9.84
CA GLY A 48 17.12 -23.73 8.61
C GLY A 48 16.28 -23.63 7.33
N THR A 49 14.95 -23.56 7.44
CA THR A 49 14.01 -23.70 6.31
C THR A 49 12.87 -22.69 6.36
N SER A 50 12.18 -22.49 5.23
CA SER A 50 10.91 -21.76 5.19
C SER A 50 9.82 -22.53 5.94
N PRO A 51 9.05 -21.89 6.83
CA PRO A 51 7.89 -22.51 7.50
C PRO A 51 6.80 -22.97 6.52
N PHE A 52 6.73 -22.35 5.34
CA PHE A 52 5.71 -22.65 4.35
C PHE A 52 6.14 -23.68 3.32
N THR A 53 7.31 -23.50 2.70
CA THR A 53 7.77 -24.37 1.62
C THR A 53 8.67 -25.51 2.08
N ARG A 54 9.17 -25.44 3.33
CA ARG A 54 10.17 -26.36 3.91
C ARG A 54 11.49 -26.40 3.14
N GLN A 55 11.72 -25.46 2.22
CA GLN A 55 12.98 -25.32 1.49
C GLN A 55 14.01 -24.56 2.33
N PRO A 56 15.32 -24.73 2.10
CA PRO A 56 16.36 -23.97 2.80
C PRO A 56 16.13 -22.46 2.72
N LEU A 57 16.27 -21.78 3.86
CA LEU A 57 16.06 -20.33 3.98
C LEU A 57 17.07 -19.75 4.94
N ASN A 58 17.80 -18.70 4.54
CA ASN A 58 18.76 -18.01 5.41
C ASN A 58 18.24 -16.65 5.88
N ILE A 59 18.74 -16.18 7.02
CA ILE A 59 18.41 -14.85 7.57
C ILE A 59 18.75 -13.73 6.58
N LYS A 60 19.81 -13.91 5.77
CA LYS A 60 20.25 -12.94 4.75
C LYS A 60 19.26 -12.78 3.59
N ASP A 61 18.37 -13.76 3.41
CA ASP A 61 17.36 -13.80 2.36
C ASP A 61 16.07 -13.06 2.78
N LEU A 62 16.04 -12.48 3.98
CA LEU A 62 14.91 -11.72 4.51
C LEU A 62 15.06 -10.22 4.17
N GLN A 63 14.06 -9.68 3.47
CA GLN A 63 14.00 -8.26 3.14
C GLN A 63 12.91 -7.56 3.96
N PRO A 64 13.11 -6.33 4.45
CA PRO A 64 12.05 -5.58 5.13
C PRO A 64 10.83 -5.35 4.21
N ASN A 65 9.62 -5.63 4.70
CA ASN A 65 8.38 -5.35 4.00
C ASN A 65 7.73 -4.06 4.55
N TYR A 66 8.23 -2.90 4.12
CA TYR A 66 7.77 -1.60 4.61
C TYR A 66 6.30 -1.32 4.28
N HIS A 67 5.76 -1.90 3.21
CA HIS A 67 4.35 -1.79 2.84
C HIS A 67 3.45 -2.43 3.90
N MET A 68 3.74 -3.68 4.26
CA MET A 68 3.01 -4.39 5.30
C MET A 68 3.13 -3.68 6.66
N ARG A 69 4.31 -3.11 6.95
CA ARG A 69 4.53 -2.30 8.17
C ARG A 69 3.63 -1.06 8.19
N ASN A 70 3.51 -0.38 7.04
CA ASN A 70 2.66 0.81 6.93
C ASN A 70 1.17 0.47 6.99
N MET A 71 0.73 -0.63 6.38
CA MET A 71 -0.65 -1.10 6.47
C MET A 71 -1.03 -1.49 7.89
N ALA A 72 -0.20 -2.27 8.57
CA ALA A 72 -0.43 -2.65 9.97
C ALA A 72 -0.33 -1.44 10.92
N GLY A 73 0.61 -0.52 10.68
CA GLY A 73 0.75 0.72 11.45
C GLY A 73 -0.45 1.66 11.36
N ARG A 74 -1.13 1.73 10.21
CA ARG A 74 -2.37 2.52 10.04
C ARG A 74 -3.53 2.02 10.90
N ARG A 75 -3.56 0.73 11.27
CA ARG A 75 -4.51 0.19 12.25
C ARG A 75 -4.19 0.64 13.67
N GLY A 76 -2.91 0.67 14.05
CA GLY A 76 -2.47 1.17 15.36
C GLY A 76 -2.80 2.65 15.61
N SER A 77 -2.91 3.46 14.55
CA SER A 77 -3.27 4.89 14.64
C SER A 77 -4.77 5.17 14.50
N SER A 78 -5.54 4.24 13.91
CA SER A 78 -7.00 4.36 13.79
C SER A 78 -7.77 3.66 14.93
N ALA A 79 -7.06 2.93 15.81
CA ALA A 79 -7.62 2.30 17.00
C ALA A 79 -7.45 3.13 18.29
N SER A 80 -6.85 4.32 18.22
CA SER A 80 -6.60 5.17 19.40
C SER A 80 -7.73 6.16 19.69
N SER A 81 -8.99 5.74 19.53
CA SER A 81 -10.13 6.41 20.16
C SER A 81 -11.13 5.38 20.69
N TYR A 82 -10.67 4.49 21.57
CA TYR A 82 -11.46 3.92 22.66
C TYR A 82 -10.51 3.05 23.50
N TYR A 83 -10.53 3.23 24.82
CA TYR A 83 -9.68 2.61 25.86
C TYR A 83 -8.32 3.26 26.14
N ALA A 84 -8.37 4.32 26.95
CA ALA A 84 -7.43 4.52 28.05
C ALA A 84 -8.10 5.37 29.13
N VAL A 85 -8.59 4.75 30.22
CA VAL A 85 -8.49 5.35 31.55
C VAL A 85 -8.15 4.25 32.55
N ASP A 86 -7.10 4.59 33.28
CA ASP A 86 -6.33 3.96 34.35
C ASP A 86 -7.14 3.61 35.61
N GLU A 87 -6.67 2.57 36.32
CA GLU A 87 -7.16 2.10 37.61
C GLU A 87 -6.80 3.07 38.73
N SER A 88 -7.79 3.62 39.43
CA SER A 88 -7.70 3.86 40.89
C SER A 88 -8.99 4.46 41.42
N ARG A 89 -9.87 3.59 41.95
CA ARG A 89 -10.63 3.82 43.20
C ARG A 89 -11.50 2.61 43.51
N VAL A 90 -11.08 1.92 44.57
CA VAL A 90 -11.84 1.02 45.44
C VAL A 90 -13.25 1.57 45.67
N TYR A 91 -14.30 0.77 45.45
CA TYR A 91 -15.34 0.50 46.44
C TYR A 91 -16.17 -0.74 46.04
N GLN A 92 -16.46 -1.53 47.07
CA GLN A 92 -17.04 -2.86 47.09
C GLN A 92 -18.48 -2.90 46.58
N TYR A 93 -18.86 -4.00 45.91
CA TYR A 93 -20.26 -4.41 45.82
C TYR A 93 -20.67 -5.17 47.09
N PRO A 94 -21.86 -4.89 47.65
CA PRO A 94 -22.59 -5.84 48.47
C PRO A 94 -23.74 -6.52 47.68
N PRO A 95 -24.32 -7.60 48.25
CA PRO A 95 -24.87 -8.71 47.50
C PRO A 95 -26.41 -8.70 47.34
N THR A 96 -26.89 -9.72 46.64
CA THR A 96 -28.25 -10.08 46.22
C THR A 96 -29.34 -10.21 47.31
N ALA A 97 -30.57 -9.84 46.91
CA ALA A 97 -31.92 -10.36 47.28
C ALA A 97 -32.44 -10.13 48.72
N PRO A 98 -33.77 -10.14 49.03
CA PRO A 98 -34.89 -10.79 48.31
C PRO A 98 -36.26 -10.03 48.20
N VAL A 99 -37.19 -10.68 47.48
CA VAL A 99 -38.67 -10.87 47.61
C VAL A 99 -39.33 -10.15 48.84
N ASN A 100 -40.55 -9.57 48.83
CA ASN A 100 -41.89 -10.22 48.79
C ASN A 100 -43.06 -9.22 48.56
N ASP A 101 -44.10 -9.74 47.87
CA ASP A 101 -45.55 -9.76 48.14
C ASP A 101 -46.45 -8.56 48.55
N GLU A 102 -47.61 -8.60 47.87
CA GLU A 102 -49.00 -8.31 48.29
C GLU A 102 -49.52 -6.88 48.44
N GLY A 103 -50.73 -6.67 47.87
CA GLY A 103 -51.67 -5.64 48.31
C GLY A 103 -52.44 -4.91 47.22
N SER A 104 -53.54 -5.51 46.71
CA SER A 104 -54.65 -4.76 46.10
C SER A 104 -55.27 -3.77 47.11
N ILE A 105 -55.94 -2.68 46.68
CA ILE A 105 -57.35 -2.27 46.96
C ILE A 105 -57.60 -0.81 46.46
N VAL A 106 -58.32 -0.68 45.33
CA VAL A 106 -59.53 0.16 45.03
C VAL A 106 -59.58 1.71 45.23
N LYS A 107 -60.07 2.36 44.14
CA LYS A 107 -60.97 3.55 43.97
C LYS A 107 -60.41 4.95 43.64
N ALA A 108 -60.67 5.31 42.37
CA ALA A 108 -61.37 6.50 41.84
C ALA A 108 -60.96 7.93 42.27
N SER A 109 -60.57 8.73 41.27
CA SER A 109 -61.36 9.91 40.90
C SER A 109 -61.00 10.38 39.49
N ASN A 110 -62.03 10.59 38.67
CA ASN A 110 -61.95 11.38 37.46
C ASN A 110 -61.45 12.78 37.81
N ASN A 111 -60.61 13.37 36.95
CA ASN A 111 -60.79 14.76 36.56
C ASN A 111 -60.17 15.04 35.19
N HIS A 112 -61.05 15.49 34.31
CA HIS A 112 -60.80 16.04 33.00
C HIS A 112 -60.26 17.47 33.19
N GLY A 113 -59.08 17.76 32.63
CA GLY A 113 -58.45 19.08 32.69
C GLY A 113 -57.58 19.30 31.45
N SER A 114 -58.13 20.03 30.50
CA SER A 114 -57.56 20.44 29.21
C SER A 114 -56.48 21.51 29.33
N GLY A 115 -55.49 21.46 28.41
CA GLY A 115 -55.01 22.68 27.73
C GLY A 115 -53.64 23.24 28.11
N GLU A 116 -52.84 23.49 27.07
CA GLU A 116 -51.74 24.47 26.98
C GLU A 116 -50.34 24.09 27.53
N GLY A 117 -49.64 23.19 26.82
CA GLY A 117 -48.20 22.95 27.07
C GLY A 117 -47.41 22.28 25.95
N CYS A 118 -47.97 22.13 24.74
CA CYS A 118 -47.44 21.21 23.72
C CYS A 118 -46.68 21.89 22.56
N SER A 119 -46.74 23.23 22.43
CA SER A 119 -46.08 23.95 21.33
C SER A 119 -44.64 24.37 21.66
N LEU A 120 -44.40 24.85 22.89
CA LEU A 120 -43.08 25.40 23.29
C LEU A 120 -41.98 24.33 23.33
N ARG A 121 -42.30 23.10 23.75
CA ARG A 121 -41.33 21.98 23.79
C ARG A 121 -40.90 21.53 22.39
N ARG A 122 -41.80 21.59 21.40
CA ARG A 122 -41.46 21.26 20.00
C ARG A 122 -40.56 22.33 19.37
N LEU A 123 -40.84 23.61 19.64
CA LEU A 123 -39.99 24.73 19.20
C LEU A 123 -38.59 24.68 19.83
N LEU A 124 -38.49 24.34 21.12
CA LEU A 124 -37.19 24.22 21.80
C LEU A 124 -36.34 23.06 21.22
N PHE A 125 -36.97 21.92 20.90
CA PHE A 125 -36.29 20.79 20.27
C PHE A 125 -35.76 21.13 18.87
N ILE A 126 -36.54 21.85 18.06
CA ILE A 126 -36.11 22.29 16.73
C ILE A 126 -34.94 23.26 16.85
N LEU A 127 -34.99 24.20 17.81
CA LEU A 127 -33.90 25.15 18.05
C LEU A 127 -32.59 24.44 18.44
N ILE A 128 -32.66 23.42 19.31
CA ILE A 128 -31.49 22.63 19.71
C ILE A 128 -30.87 21.88 18.52
N ILE A 129 -31.69 21.29 17.65
CA ILE A 129 -31.20 20.59 16.45
C ILE A 129 -30.51 21.56 15.49
N VAL A 130 -31.08 22.76 15.29
CA VAL A 130 -30.47 23.79 14.44
C VAL A 130 -29.13 24.27 15.02
N ILE A 131 -29.05 24.46 16.34
CA ILE A 131 -27.79 24.84 17.02
C ILE A 131 -26.72 23.74 16.85
N ILE A 132 -27.08 22.46 17.01
CA ILE A 132 -26.13 21.34 16.83
C ILE A 132 -25.61 21.27 15.39
N LEU A 133 -26.48 21.47 14.40
CA LEU A 133 -26.09 21.51 12.98
C LEU A 133 -25.14 22.68 12.69
N ILE A 134 -25.43 23.87 13.23
CA ILE A 134 -24.56 25.04 13.09
C ILE A 134 -23.20 24.80 13.74
N ILE A 135 -23.17 24.22 14.95
CA ILE A 135 -21.91 23.88 15.64
C ILE A 135 -21.11 22.85 14.84
N SER A 136 -21.77 21.85 14.25
CA SER A 136 -21.10 20.83 13.42
C SER A 136 -20.53 21.42 12.14
N ILE A 137 -21.22 22.36 11.50
CA ILE A 137 -20.72 23.07 10.31
C ILE A 137 -19.53 23.98 10.67
N ILE A 138 -19.64 24.75 11.77
CA ILE A 138 -18.56 25.60 12.26
C ILE A 138 -17.34 24.74 12.65
N CYS A 139 -17.54 23.62 13.34
CA CYS A 139 -16.48 22.70 13.73
C CYS A 139 -15.83 22.01 12.52
N GLY A 140 -16.63 21.65 11.50
CA GLY A 140 -16.12 21.11 10.24
C GLY A 140 -15.30 22.13 9.44
N LEU A 141 -15.73 23.39 9.41
CA LEU A 141 -15.00 24.49 8.75
C LEU A 141 -13.71 24.84 9.50
N THR A 142 -13.73 24.89 10.84
CA THR A 142 -12.52 25.16 11.63
C THR A 142 -11.53 23.99 11.58
N LEU A 143 -12.01 22.74 11.60
CA LEU A 143 -11.16 21.55 11.42
C LEU A 143 -10.59 21.47 9.99
N GLY A 144 -11.39 21.81 8.98
CA GLY A 144 -10.94 21.91 7.58
C GLY A 144 -9.87 22.99 7.34
N LEU A 145 -9.95 24.10 8.08
CA LEU A 145 -8.91 25.14 8.07
C LEU A 145 -7.67 24.76 8.90
N TYR A 146 -7.85 24.03 10.01
CA TYR A 146 -6.74 23.58 10.86
C TYR A 146 -5.90 22.49 10.19
N LEU A 147 -6.52 21.60 9.42
CA LEU A 147 -5.84 20.58 8.61
C LEU A 147 -5.19 21.14 7.33
N ARG A 148 -5.41 22.42 7.03
CA ARG A 148 -4.82 23.11 5.87
C ARG A 148 -3.53 23.84 6.17
N LYS A 149 -2.97 23.73 7.39
CA LYS A 149 -1.64 24.28 7.65
C LYS A 149 -0.64 23.61 6.71
N PRO A 150 -0.01 24.34 5.78
CA PRO A 150 1.03 23.77 4.95
C PRO A 150 2.15 23.29 5.88
N PHE A 151 2.58 22.04 5.71
CA PHE A 151 3.84 21.59 6.28
C PHE A 151 4.91 22.61 5.89
N SER A 152 5.53 23.25 6.87
CA SER A 152 6.73 24.06 6.63
C SER A 152 7.79 23.13 6.06
N THR A 153 7.98 23.20 4.75
CA THR A 153 9.02 22.43 4.07
C THR A 153 10.28 23.26 4.14
N ASN A 154 11.15 22.97 5.10
CA ASN A 154 12.52 23.48 5.07
C ASN A 154 13.18 22.90 3.80
N LYS A 155 13.26 23.72 2.74
CA LYS A 155 13.92 23.35 1.49
C LYS A 155 15.39 23.73 1.60
N LEU A 156 16.26 22.73 1.68
CA LEU A 156 17.69 22.92 1.55
C LEU A 156 18.05 22.86 0.06
N LYS A 157 18.87 23.80 -0.42
CA LYS A 157 19.42 23.79 -1.78
C LYS A 157 20.93 23.61 -1.73
N TYR A 158 21.46 22.80 -2.65
CA TYR A 158 22.89 22.61 -2.89
C TYR A 158 23.13 22.73 -4.39
N SER A 159 24.25 23.32 -4.79
CA SER A 159 24.67 23.41 -6.20
C SER A 159 26.17 23.17 -6.33
N SER A 160 26.56 22.54 -7.44
CA SER A 160 27.95 22.27 -7.81
C SER A 160 28.07 22.15 -9.33
N SER A 161 29.30 22.14 -9.85
CA SER A 161 29.59 21.87 -11.26
C SER A 161 30.68 20.80 -11.41
N PHE A 162 30.63 20.04 -12.50
CA PHE A 162 31.71 19.12 -12.86
C PHE A 162 32.80 19.84 -13.66
N THR A 163 34.05 19.41 -13.46
CA THR A 163 35.22 19.88 -14.20
C THR A 163 35.99 18.69 -14.77
N ALA A 164 36.98 18.93 -15.63
CA ALA A 164 37.85 17.86 -16.15
C ALA A 164 38.61 17.09 -15.06
N ASN A 165 38.74 17.66 -13.85
CA ASN A 165 39.40 17.04 -12.70
C ASN A 165 38.42 16.34 -11.74
N SER A 166 37.11 16.38 -12.02
CA SER A 166 36.12 15.70 -11.17
C SER A 166 36.33 14.19 -11.21
N PRO A 167 36.12 13.48 -10.10
CA PRO A 167 36.36 12.05 -10.04
C PRO A 167 35.31 11.32 -10.89
N THR A 168 35.73 10.22 -11.51
CA THR A 168 34.87 9.38 -12.35
C THR A 168 34.67 8.00 -11.74
N TYR A 169 33.55 7.38 -12.07
CA TYR A 169 33.29 5.98 -11.70
C TYR A 169 32.44 5.28 -12.75
N CYS A 170 32.44 3.95 -12.65
CA CYS A 170 31.57 3.08 -13.44
C CYS A 170 30.22 2.96 -12.71
N ARG A 171 29.11 3.38 -13.33
CA ARG A 171 27.77 3.24 -12.75
C ARG A 171 27.38 1.77 -12.59
N ILE A 172 26.41 1.47 -11.72
CA ILE A 172 25.96 0.11 -11.37
C ILE A 172 25.61 -0.76 -12.59
N THR A 173 25.10 -0.13 -13.65
CA THR A 173 24.61 -0.77 -14.89
C THR A 173 25.63 -0.78 -16.03
N CYS A 174 26.84 -0.27 -15.81
CA CYS A 174 27.71 0.08 -16.91
C CYS A 174 28.52 -1.12 -17.45
N THR A 175 28.53 -1.28 -18.78
CA THR A 175 29.38 -2.22 -19.52
C THR A 175 30.64 -1.57 -20.07
N ASN A 176 30.62 -0.27 -20.42
CA ASN A 176 31.78 0.52 -20.89
C ASN A 176 31.51 2.04 -20.81
N GLY A 177 31.87 2.69 -19.69
CA GLY A 177 31.70 4.14 -19.54
C GLY A 177 32.13 4.67 -18.16
N GLN A 178 32.78 5.83 -18.14
CA GLN A 178 33.16 6.54 -16.90
C GLN A 178 32.32 7.81 -16.77
N PHE A 179 31.69 7.98 -15.61
CA PHE A 179 30.79 9.11 -15.32
C PHE A 179 31.36 9.95 -14.17
N TYR A 180 31.32 11.27 -14.29
CA TYR A 180 31.68 12.17 -13.20
C TYR A 180 30.71 11.99 -12.03
N TYR A 181 31.22 12.05 -10.80
CA TYR A 181 30.39 11.99 -9.60
C TYR A 181 30.79 13.02 -8.55
N ASN A 182 29.85 13.34 -7.68
CA ASN A 182 30.06 14.15 -6.50
C ASN A 182 29.37 13.46 -5.31
N ILE A 183 30.01 13.46 -4.13
CA ILE A 183 29.46 12.82 -2.92
C ILE A 183 28.85 13.91 -2.04
N LEU A 184 27.56 13.76 -1.73
CA LEU A 184 26.86 14.62 -0.79
C LEU A 184 26.57 13.83 0.49
N THR A 185 27.06 14.31 1.62
CA THR A 185 26.74 13.72 2.92
C THR A 185 25.43 14.31 3.44
N VAL A 186 24.42 13.47 3.63
CA VAL A 186 23.12 13.87 4.19
C VAL A 186 23.04 13.37 5.63
N SER A 187 22.91 14.29 6.59
CA SER A 187 22.71 13.96 8.02
C SER A 187 21.25 14.17 8.40
N VAL A 188 20.58 13.10 8.86
CA VAL A 188 19.17 13.12 9.23
C VAL A 188 19.04 13.16 10.75
N THR A 189 18.56 14.29 11.29
CA THR A 189 18.35 14.45 12.75
C THR A 189 16.96 14.04 13.21
N LYS A 190 16.00 13.88 12.29
CA LYS A 190 14.63 13.46 12.57
C LYS A 190 14.20 12.37 11.59
N ALA A 191 13.69 11.24 12.09
CA ALA A 191 13.16 10.21 11.21
C ALA A 191 11.93 10.73 10.43
N GLY A 192 11.86 10.44 9.13
CA GLY A 192 10.78 10.91 8.27
C GLY A 192 10.97 10.54 6.80
N LYS A 193 10.02 10.95 5.96
CA LYS A 193 10.12 10.85 4.50
C LYS A 193 10.75 12.12 3.94
N TYR A 194 11.75 11.96 3.09
CA TYR A 194 12.46 13.05 2.44
C TYR A 194 12.31 12.91 0.93
N LYS A 195 12.11 14.04 0.25
CA LYS A 195 12.08 14.12 -1.21
C LYS A 195 13.32 14.85 -1.68
N PHE A 196 14.04 14.24 -2.62
CA PHE A 196 15.17 14.83 -3.31
C PHE A 196 14.73 15.17 -4.74
N THR A 197 15.19 16.30 -5.27
CA THR A 197 14.93 16.74 -6.64
C THR A 197 16.20 17.38 -7.18
N SER A 198 16.57 17.05 -8.41
CA SER A 198 17.69 17.70 -9.12
C SER A 198 17.14 18.70 -10.13
N GLU A 199 17.79 19.85 -10.26
CA GLU A 199 17.54 20.84 -11.32
C GLU A 199 18.90 21.17 -11.92
N SER A 200 19.11 20.75 -13.17
CA SER A 200 20.41 20.80 -13.83
C SER A 200 20.23 20.98 -15.34
N ASN A 201 21.24 21.55 -16.01
CA ASN A 201 21.31 21.63 -17.47
C ASN A 201 21.94 20.38 -18.11
N ILE A 202 22.36 19.42 -17.29
CA ILE A 202 22.85 18.11 -17.70
C ILE A 202 22.00 17.03 -17.05
N ASP A 203 21.95 15.86 -17.69
CA ASP A 203 21.32 14.67 -17.12
C ASP A 203 22.09 14.21 -15.88
N THR A 204 21.40 14.09 -14.74
CA THR A 204 22.00 13.78 -13.43
C THR A 204 21.36 12.55 -12.84
N TYR A 205 22.17 11.61 -12.38
CA TYR A 205 21.72 10.39 -11.69
C TYR A 205 22.03 10.47 -10.20
N GLY A 206 21.01 10.26 -9.37
CA GLY A 206 21.15 10.17 -7.92
C GLY A 206 21.40 8.75 -7.39
N TYR A 207 22.14 8.64 -6.30
CA TYR A 207 22.27 7.39 -5.54
C TYR A 207 22.30 7.73 -4.04
N ILE A 208 21.65 6.92 -3.21
CA ILE A 208 21.67 7.04 -1.76
C ILE A 208 22.40 5.82 -1.21
N TYR A 209 23.47 6.07 -0.46
CA TYR A 209 24.26 5.04 0.22
C TYR A 209 24.11 5.15 1.73
N ASN A 210 24.17 4.01 2.40
CA ASN A 210 24.30 3.94 3.84
C ASN A 210 25.75 4.21 4.22
N SER A 211 25.99 5.31 4.93
CA SER A 211 27.30 5.69 5.48
C SER A 211 28.38 6.05 4.46
N SER A 212 28.69 5.20 3.48
CA SER A 212 29.80 5.44 2.53
C SER A 212 29.53 4.92 1.12
N PHE A 213 30.10 5.62 0.14
CA PHE A 213 30.15 5.22 -1.27
C PHE A 213 31.55 4.72 -1.64
N ASN A 214 31.63 3.61 -2.38
CA ASN A 214 32.88 3.07 -2.91
C ASN A 214 32.82 3.02 -4.45
N PRO A 215 33.60 3.83 -5.18
CA PRO A 215 33.55 3.86 -6.65
C PRO A 215 34.07 2.57 -7.31
N ALA A 216 34.89 1.77 -6.62
CA ALA A 216 35.34 0.46 -7.10
C ALA A 216 34.29 -0.65 -6.86
N ASN A 217 33.32 -0.42 -5.97
CA ASN A 217 32.20 -1.32 -5.71
C ASN A 217 30.92 -0.52 -5.46
N PRO A 218 30.30 0.05 -6.51
CA PRO A 218 29.18 0.98 -6.39
C PRO A 218 27.87 0.31 -5.93
N ARG A 219 27.84 -1.02 -5.76
CA ARG A 219 26.70 -1.70 -5.15
C ARG A 219 26.80 -1.78 -3.62
N LEU A 220 28.00 -1.62 -3.07
CA LEU A 220 28.21 -1.70 -1.63
C LEU A 220 27.48 -0.55 -0.93
N ASN A 221 26.73 -0.88 0.12
CA ASN A 221 25.96 0.06 0.94
C ASN A 221 24.87 0.86 0.21
N LEU A 222 24.50 0.50 -1.03
CA LEU A 222 23.43 1.19 -1.74
C LEU A 222 22.09 0.99 -1.02
N LEU A 223 21.39 2.09 -0.74
CA LEU A 223 20.05 2.12 -0.14
C LEU A 223 18.95 2.43 -1.16
N ALA A 224 19.24 3.33 -2.10
CA ALA A 224 18.33 3.68 -3.18
C ALA A 224 19.13 4.20 -4.39
N GLU A 225 18.62 3.95 -5.58
CA GLU A 225 19.12 4.49 -6.84
C GLU A 225 18.03 5.39 -7.42
N ASP A 226 18.44 6.47 -8.05
CA ASP A 226 17.58 7.29 -8.89
C ASP A 226 17.12 6.43 -10.05
N ASN A 227 15.84 6.10 -10.04
CA ASN A 227 15.19 5.31 -11.07
C ASN A 227 14.82 6.18 -12.26
N ASP A 228 15.70 7.13 -12.63
CA ASP A 228 15.42 8.09 -13.68
C ASP A 228 14.84 7.32 -14.85
N SER A 229 13.62 7.70 -15.19
CA SER A 229 12.80 7.06 -16.21
C SER A 229 13.38 7.31 -17.61
N ALA A 230 14.62 7.79 -17.72
CA ALA A 230 15.50 7.71 -18.86
C ALA A 230 16.56 6.62 -18.66
N THR A 231 16.16 5.35 -18.81
CA THR A 231 17.04 4.21 -19.08
C THR A 231 18.26 4.59 -19.92
N ALA A 232 19.43 4.00 -19.62
CA ALA A 232 20.45 3.77 -20.64
C ALA A 232 19.77 3.30 -21.94
N PRO A 233 20.10 3.85 -23.11
CA PRO A 233 19.43 3.49 -24.35
C PRO A 233 19.64 1.98 -24.59
N GLY A 234 18.59 1.18 -24.36
CA GLY A 234 18.56 -0.23 -24.77
C GLY A 234 18.11 -1.30 -23.76
N SER A 235 17.47 -1.01 -22.62
CA SER A 235 16.90 -2.09 -21.78
C SER A 235 15.47 -1.86 -21.29
N TYR A 236 14.68 -1.15 -22.09
CA TYR A 236 13.23 -1.21 -21.96
C TYR A 236 12.69 -2.38 -22.80
N TYR A 237 11.78 -3.16 -22.22
CA TYR A 237 11.14 -4.28 -22.89
C TYR A 237 9.71 -3.89 -23.19
N ASN A 238 9.34 -3.85 -24.47
CA ASN A 238 8.04 -3.42 -24.91
C ASN A 238 7.18 -4.60 -25.34
N TYR A 239 5.90 -4.52 -24.98
CA TYR A 239 4.84 -5.33 -25.53
C TYR A 239 3.74 -4.42 -26.04
N SER A 240 3.21 -4.65 -27.23
CA SER A 240 2.12 -3.86 -27.80
C SER A 240 1.07 -4.77 -28.40
N SER A 241 -0.20 -4.44 -28.17
CA SER A 241 -1.34 -5.22 -28.66
C SER A 241 -2.60 -4.34 -28.70
N SER A 242 -3.77 -4.96 -28.92
CA SER A 242 -5.07 -4.32 -28.97
C SER A 242 -6.12 -5.17 -28.28
N LEU A 243 -6.92 -4.55 -27.41
CA LEU A 243 -8.14 -5.15 -26.89
C LEU A 243 -9.23 -5.01 -27.96
N THR A 244 -9.80 -6.14 -28.39
CA THR A 244 -10.81 -6.22 -29.46
C THR A 244 -12.05 -6.95 -28.97
N SER A 245 -13.05 -7.08 -29.85
CA SER A 245 -14.29 -7.82 -29.55
C SER A 245 -14.06 -9.32 -29.34
N SER A 246 -12.93 -9.86 -29.83
CA SER A 246 -12.52 -11.26 -29.59
C SER A 246 -11.69 -11.44 -28.32
N SER A 247 -11.25 -10.35 -27.67
CA SER A 247 -10.53 -10.45 -26.40
C SER A 247 -11.43 -11.05 -25.32
N PRO A 248 -10.90 -11.92 -24.44
CA PRO A 248 -11.68 -12.47 -23.35
C PRO A 248 -12.09 -11.36 -22.38
N LYS A 249 -13.17 -11.63 -21.66
CA LYS A 249 -13.75 -10.72 -20.66
C LYS A 249 -13.60 -11.30 -19.26
N TYR A 250 -13.40 -10.43 -18.28
CA TYR A 250 -13.44 -10.79 -16.87
C TYR A 250 -14.04 -9.66 -16.02
N CYS A 251 -14.43 -10.02 -14.80
CA CYS A 251 -14.81 -9.05 -13.80
C CYS A 251 -13.57 -8.60 -13.01
N ARG A 252 -13.29 -7.30 -13.04
CA ARG A 252 -12.22 -6.71 -12.24
C ARG A 252 -12.57 -6.73 -10.76
N ARG A 253 -11.57 -7.01 -9.92
CA ARG A 253 -11.72 -7.14 -8.46
C ARG A 253 -12.18 -5.87 -7.75
N ASP A 254 -11.87 -4.68 -8.27
CA ASP A 254 -12.26 -3.39 -7.68
C ASP A 254 -13.68 -2.95 -8.08
N LYS A 255 -14.37 -3.75 -8.89
CA LYS A 255 -15.72 -3.45 -9.38
C LYS A 255 -16.70 -4.52 -8.96
N LYS A 256 -17.94 -4.08 -8.70
CA LYS A 256 -19.09 -4.96 -8.61
C LYS A 256 -19.66 -5.12 -10.01
N CYS A 257 -19.14 -6.08 -10.77
CA CYS A 257 -19.65 -6.31 -12.12
C CYS A 257 -21.10 -6.80 -12.04
N ARG A 258 -21.98 -6.10 -12.76
CA ARG A 258 -23.28 -6.62 -13.17
C ARG A 258 -23.13 -7.13 -14.61
N GLU A 259 -24.14 -7.81 -15.14
CA GLU A 259 -24.17 -8.46 -16.47
C GLU A 259 -23.71 -7.59 -17.67
N SER A 260 -23.48 -6.28 -17.48
CA SER A 260 -23.02 -5.33 -18.51
C SER A 260 -21.65 -4.66 -18.29
N LEU A 261 -20.92 -4.93 -17.19
CA LEU A 261 -19.63 -4.28 -16.88
C LEU A 261 -18.44 -5.24 -17.00
N ASP A 262 -18.39 -5.98 -18.11
CA ASP A 262 -17.25 -6.83 -18.42
C ASP A 262 -16.07 -6.03 -18.97
N PHE A 263 -14.87 -6.44 -18.60
CA PHE A 263 -13.63 -5.81 -19.02
C PHE A 263 -12.89 -6.73 -19.99
N TYR A 264 -12.66 -6.26 -21.22
CA TYR A 264 -11.75 -6.92 -22.14
C TYR A 264 -10.35 -6.94 -21.54
N TYR A 265 -9.66 -8.07 -21.63
CA TYR A 265 -8.31 -8.17 -21.10
C TYR A 265 -7.40 -8.97 -22.00
N GLU A 266 -6.11 -8.74 -21.80
CA GLU A 266 -5.02 -9.56 -22.31
C GLU A 266 -4.15 -10.05 -21.15
N ALA A 267 -3.87 -11.36 -21.14
CA ALA A 267 -3.01 -11.97 -20.13
C ALA A 267 -1.61 -12.17 -20.71
N LEU A 268 -0.63 -11.55 -20.08
CA LEU A 268 0.78 -11.61 -20.44
C LEU A 268 1.53 -12.43 -19.40
N GLN A 269 2.16 -13.52 -19.80
CA GLN A 269 3.18 -14.15 -19.00
C GLN A 269 4.44 -13.27 -19.02
N ILE A 270 4.91 -12.90 -17.84
CA ILE A 270 6.15 -12.16 -17.60
C ILE A 270 7.18 -13.14 -17.06
N SER A 271 8.39 -13.06 -17.60
CA SER A 271 9.56 -13.77 -17.10
C SER A 271 10.74 -12.81 -17.01
N VAL A 272 11.48 -12.88 -15.91
CA VAL A 272 12.62 -11.99 -15.63
C VAL A 272 13.90 -12.80 -15.49
N SER A 273 15.04 -12.24 -15.91
CA SER A 273 16.34 -12.92 -15.80
C SER A 273 17.00 -12.75 -14.43
N MET A 274 16.64 -11.72 -13.66
CA MET A 274 17.22 -11.46 -12.35
C MET A 274 16.15 -11.18 -11.30
N ASN A 275 16.48 -11.46 -10.04
CA ASN A 275 15.66 -11.02 -8.92
C ASN A 275 15.82 -9.51 -8.76
N GLY A 276 14.73 -8.78 -8.56
CA GLY A 276 14.82 -7.34 -8.33
C GLY A 276 13.54 -6.58 -8.58
N ASN A 277 13.63 -5.26 -8.53
CA ASN A 277 12.51 -4.36 -8.80
C ASN A 277 12.35 -4.13 -10.30
N TYR A 278 11.10 -4.14 -10.72
CA TYR A 278 10.67 -3.89 -12.09
C TYR A 278 9.54 -2.88 -12.08
N HIS A 279 9.71 -1.83 -12.87
CA HIS A 279 8.69 -0.84 -13.19
C HIS A 279 7.99 -1.23 -14.48
N PHE A 280 6.66 -1.19 -14.48
CA PHE A 280 5.85 -1.34 -15.67
C PHE A 280 5.01 -0.10 -15.89
N VAL A 281 5.06 0.41 -17.12
CA VAL A 281 4.34 1.60 -17.55
C VAL A 281 3.47 1.24 -18.74
N SER A 282 2.20 1.60 -18.71
CA SER A 282 1.35 1.47 -19.90
C SER A 282 1.31 2.74 -20.71
N SER A 283 1.23 2.63 -22.02
CA SER A 283 0.81 3.73 -22.91
C SER A 283 -0.27 3.22 -23.87
N GLY A 284 -1.15 4.09 -24.34
CA GLY A 284 -2.24 3.66 -25.22
C GLY A 284 -3.29 4.73 -25.47
N SER A 285 -4.27 4.38 -26.30
CA SER A 285 -5.37 5.27 -26.66
C SER A 285 -6.53 5.24 -25.66
N VAL A 286 -6.42 4.44 -24.59
CA VAL A 286 -7.48 4.18 -23.60
C VAL A 286 -6.91 4.17 -22.20
N ALA A 287 -7.74 4.51 -21.20
CA ALA A 287 -7.33 4.50 -19.81
C ALA A 287 -7.07 3.06 -19.32
N MET A 288 -5.82 2.76 -18.98
CA MET A 288 -5.36 1.41 -18.69
C MET A 288 -5.42 1.05 -17.20
N TYR A 289 -5.63 -0.23 -16.91
CA TYR A 289 -5.57 -0.83 -15.59
C TYR A 289 -4.85 -2.18 -15.69
N THR A 290 -4.17 -2.57 -14.62
CA THR A 290 -3.57 -3.90 -14.56
C THR A 290 -3.49 -4.44 -13.15
N ASP A 291 -3.43 -5.77 -13.07
CA ASP A 291 -3.06 -6.53 -11.89
C ASP A 291 -2.02 -7.58 -12.30
N ILE A 292 -1.11 -7.92 -11.38
CA ILE A 292 -0.10 -8.96 -11.59
C ILE A 292 -0.41 -10.14 -10.67
N TYR A 293 -0.26 -11.36 -11.18
CA TYR A 293 -0.55 -12.60 -10.50
C TYR A 293 0.68 -13.50 -10.49
N ASN A 294 0.87 -14.27 -9.42
CA ASN A 294 1.91 -15.28 -9.31
C ASN A 294 1.41 -16.61 -9.91
N LYS A 295 2.20 -17.22 -10.80
CA LYS A 295 1.94 -18.49 -11.50
C LYS A 295 0.75 -18.49 -12.47
N THR A 296 -0.47 -18.25 -12.00
CA THR A 296 -1.70 -18.41 -12.79
C THR A 296 -2.73 -17.33 -12.49
N PHE A 297 -3.50 -16.96 -13.51
CA PHE A 297 -4.69 -16.10 -13.41
C PHE A 297 -5.95 -16.90 -13.75
N ASP A 298 -6.97 -16.81 -12.88
CA ASP A 298 -8.30 -17.36 -13.11
C ASP A 298 -9.31 -16.20 -13.18
N LYS A 299 -9.95 -16.03 -14.34
CA LYS A 299 -10.93 -14.97 -14.60
C LYS A 299 -12.16 -15.02 -13.68
N LEU A 300 -12.47 -16.20 -13.11
CA LEU A 300 -13.58 -16.38 -12.17
C LEU A 300 -13.17 -16.06 -10.72
N LYS A 301 -11.86 -16.01 -10.45
CA LYS A 301 -11.29 -15.79 -9.12
C LYS A 301 -10.17 -14.74 -9.17
N PRO A 302 -10.46 -13.49 -9.55
CA PRO A 302 -9.48 -12.42 -9.77
C PRO A 302 -8.76 -11.95 -8.49
N ASN A 303 -9.09 -12.49 -7.32
CA ASN A 303 -8.38 -12.22 -6.07
C ASN A 303 -7.33 -13.30 -5.74
N GLN A 304 -7.32 -14.43 -6.46
CA GLN A 304 -6.37 -15.50 -6.20
C GLN A 304 -5.01 -15.22 -6.83
N ASN A 305 -3.93 -15.55 -6.11
CA ASN A 305 -2.54 -15.37 -6.54
C ASN A 305 -2.13 -13.93 -6.86
N LEU A 306 -2.87 -12.93 -6.39
CA LEU A 306 -2.54 -11.54 -6.64
C LEU A 306 -1.17 -11.19 -6.04
N VAL A 307 -0.33 -10.57 -6.85
CA VAL A 307 0.85 -9.84 -6.40
C VAL A 307 0.41 -8.41 -6.15
N HIS A 308 0.90 -7.80 -5.07
CA HIS A 308 0.57 -6.42 -4.72
C HIS A 308 1.69 -5.48 -5.17
N PRO A 309 1.66 -4.98 -6.42
CA PRO A 309 2.63 -3.99 -6.87
C PRO A 309 2.36 -2.64 -6.18
N ILE A 310 3.40 -1.82 -6.11
CA ILE A 310 3.30 -0.42 -5.68
C ILE A 310 2.72 0.35 -6.87
N ASP A 311 1.52 0.91 -6.69
CA ASP A 311 0.94 1.82 -7.67
C ASP A 311 1.61 3.20 -7.58
N GLU A 312 2.35 3.55 -8.62
CA GLU A 312 3.02 4.84 -8.79
C GLU A 312 2.24 5.76 -9.75
N SER A 313 1.05 5.37 -10.20
CA SER A 313 0.30 6.15 -11.18
C SER A 313 -0.21 7.46 -10.58
N SER A 314 0.35 8.58 -11.07
CA SER A 314 -0.15 9.93 -10.81
C SER A 314 -1.18 10.39 -11.85
N GLU A 315 -1.36 9.61 -12.93
CA GLU A 315 -2.20 9.95 -14.07
C GLU A 315 -3.39 9.00 -14.24
N GLU A 316 -4.52 9.52 -14.69
CA GLU A 316 -5.73 8.71 -14.86
C GLU A 316 -5.66 7.74 -16.06
N ASN A 317 -4.80 7.97 -17.06
CA ASN A 317 -4.87 7.22 -18.32
C ASN A 317 -3.87 6.05 -18.43
N GLN A 318 -2.86 6.00 -17.59
CA GLN A 318 -1.87 4.92 -17.57
C GLN A 318 -1.79 4.27 -16.19
N PHE A 319 -1.37 3.01 -16.15
CA PHE A 319 -0.80 2.44 -14.94
C PHE A 319 0.71 2.63 -14.95
N LYS A 320 1.25 2.92 -13.77
CA LYS A 320 2.68 2.87 -13.47
C LYS A 320 2.81 2.08 -12.19
N LEU A 321 3.56 0.99 -12.22
CA LEU A 321 3.65 0.09 -11.08
C LEU A 321 5.08 -0.39 -10.88
N GLU A 322 5.50 -0.52 -9.62
CA GLU A 322 6.76 -1.14 -9.23
C GLU A 322 6.47 -2.47 -8.53
N VAL A 323 7.21 -3.52 -8.89
CA VAL A 323 7.07 -4.86 -8.30
C VAL A 323 8.41 -5.58 -8.20
N TYR A 324 8.64 -6.25 -7.07
CA TYR A 324 9.79 -7.14 -6.92
C TYR A 324 9.48 -8.50 -7.54
N LEU A 325 10.24 -8.90 -8.56
CA LEU A 325 10.08 -10.17 -9.26
C LEU A 325 11.29 -11.08 -9.02
N ILE A 326 11.05 -12.39 -9.00
CA ILE A 326 12.06 -13.42 -8.78
C ILE A 326 12.27 -14.19 -10.09
N THR A 327 13.52 -14.38 -10.48
CA THR A 327 13.92 -15.18 -11.65
C THR A 327 13.44 -16.62 -11.54
N GLY A 328 13.08 -17.23 -12.66
CA GLY A 328 12.52 -18.58 -12.73
C GLY A 328 11.04 -18.70 -12.32
N ASN A 329 10.47 -17.69 -11.66
CA ASN A 329 9.02 -17.63 -11.44
C ASN A 329 8.28 -17.16 -12.69
N LYS A 330 7.03 -17.63 -12.83
CA LYS A 330 6.10 -17.16 -13.87
C LYS A 330 5.13 -16.18 -13.23
N TYR A 331 5.00 -15.00 -13.81
CA TYR A 331 4.01 -14.00 -13.40
C TYR A 331 3.04 -13.76 -14.53
N ILE A 332 1.77 -13.53 -14.23
CA ILE A 332 0.75 -13.18 -15.21
C ILE A 332 0.33 -11.73 -14.97
N MET A 333 0.60 -10.85 -15.92
CA MET A 333 0.05 -9.49 -15.92
C MET A 333 -1.24 -9.50 -16.73
N VAL A 334 -2.34 -9.09 -16.11
CA VAL A 334 -3.63 -8.91 -16.78
C VAL A 334 -3.75 -7.45 -17.15
N VAL A 335 -3.66 -7.15 -18.43
CA VAL A 335 -3.77 -5.80 -18.99
C VAL A 335 -5.22 -5.56 -19.42
N THR A 336 -5.85 -4.51 -18.91
CA THR A 336 -7.26 -4.19 -19.17
C THR A 336 -7.52 -2.68 -19.07
N THR A 337 -8.78 -2.26 -19.11
CA THR A 337 -9.17 -0.84 -19.11
C THR A 337 -9.79 -0.41 -17.78
N LYS A 338 -9.71 0.90 -17.47
CA LYS A 338 -10.34 1.50 -16.28
C LYS A 338 -11.87 1.45 -16.33
N LYS A 339 -12.46 1.49 -17.54
CA LYS A 339 -13.90 1.44 -17.82
C LYS A 339 -14.26 0.17 -18.59
N GLY A 340 -15.42 -0.42 -18.31
CA GLY A 340 -15.89 -1.67 -18.94
C GLY A 340 -16.27 -1.49 -20.41
N ASN A 341 -16.22 -2.59 -21.17
CA ASN A 341 -16.49 -2.66 -22.61
C ASN A 341 -15.69 -1.68 -23.50
N ILE A 342 -14.52 -1.24 -23.05
CA ILE A 342 -13.62 -0.41 -23.86
C ILE A 342 -12.62 -1.30 -24.60
N MET A 343 -12.45 -1.01 -25.89
CA MET A 343 -11.47 -1.61 -26.80
C MET A 343 -10.46 -0.54 -27.21
N GLY A 344 -9.25 -0.93 -27.58
CA GLY A 344 -8.23 0.02 -27.98
C GLY A 344 -6.83 -0.56 -28.01
N LYS A 345 -5.91 0.21 -28.57
CA LYS A 345 -4.48 -0.14 -28.63
C LYS A 345 -3.82 0.19 -27.30
N PHE A 346 -2.91 -0.68 -26.88
CA PHE A 346 -2.08 -0.46 -25.72
C PHE A 346 -0.66 -0.97 -25.95
N SER A 347 0.26 -0.43 -25.16
CA SER A 347 1.62 -0.87 -25.01
C SER A 347 1.97 -0.93 -23.53
N VAL A 348 2.81 -1.89 -23.15
CA VAL A 348 3.40 -2.02 -21.83
C VAL A 348 4.92 -1.98 -21.99
N THR A 349 5.56 -1.10 -21.23
CA THR A 349 7.00 -0.98 -21.16
C THR A 349 7.46 -1.46 -19.79
N ALA A 350 8.37 -2.44 -19.75
CA ALA A 350 9.04 -2.87 -18.54
C ALA A 350 10.47 -2.33 -18.47
N ILE A 351 10.86 -1.89 -17.28
CA ILE A 351 12.19 -1.42 -16.93
C ILE A 351 12.53 -2.07 -15.60
N GLY A 352 13.73 -2.63 -15.42
CA GLY A 352 14.06 -3.19 -14.11
C GLY A 352 15.43 -3.80 -14.02
N SER A 353 15.62 -4.55 -12.94
CA SER A 353 16.94 -5.05 -12.55
C SER A 353 17.60 -5.92 -13.63
N GLY A 354 16.85 -6.65 -14.44
CA GLY A 354 17.37 -7.49 -15.53
C GLY A 354 16.43 -7.54 -16.75
N SER A 355 16.69 -8.45 -17.69
CA SER A 355 15.84 -8.61 -18.87
C SER A 355 14.44 -9.10 -18.56
N VAL A 356 13.46 -8.64 -19.34
CA VAL A 356 12.04 -9.02 -19.22
C VAL A 356 11.56 -9.62 -20.54
N THR A 357 10.87 -10.75 -20.47
CA THR A 357 10.18 -11.36 -21.61
C THR A 357 8.67 -11.33 -21.37
N PHE A 358 7.93 -10.85 -22.38
CA PHE A 358 6.48 -10.95 -22.43
C PHE A 358 6.06 -12.06 -23.38
N ARG A 359 5.06 -12.85 -22.97
CA ARG A 359 4.40 -13.83 -23.82
C ARG A 359 2.89 -13.72 -23.63
N SER A 360 2.16 -13.44 -24.71
CA SER A 360 0.70 -13.48 -24.69
C SER A 360 0.20 -14.91 -24.43
N LEU A 361 -0.85 -15.02 -23.62
CA LEU A 361 -1.50 -16.30 -23.26
C LEU A 361 -2.85 -16.49 -23.97
N HIS A 362 -3.09 -15.74 -25.05
CA HIS A 362 -4.28 -15.88 -25.87
C HIS A 362 -4.32 -17.15 -26.71
#